data_AF-A0A381I7I0-F1
#
_entry.id   AF-A0A381I7I0-F1
#
_cell.length_a   1.000
_cell.length_b   1.000
_cell.length_c   1.000
_cell.angle_alpha   90.00
_cell.angle_beta   90.00
_cell.angle_gamma   90.00
#
_symmetry.space_group_name_H-M   'P 1'
#
loop_
_entity.id
_entity.type
_entity.pdbx_description
1 polymer ?
#
loop_
_entity_poly.entity_id
_entity_poly.type
_entity_poly.pdbx_seq_one_letter_code
_entity_poly.pdbx_strand_id
1 'polypeptide(L)'
;MNNVIFAFLITLLAGLSTGIGSCIAFFAKKTNTKFLSISLGFSAGVMIYVSMIEIFPKAQDALTKSMGEKLGSWSTVIAFFIGMAIIAAIDKLIPQEENPHEIKKMENIEEKNIKKISLF
;
A
#
# COMPACT_ATOMS: atom_id res chain seq x y z
N MET A 1 8.80 30.78 -11.28
CA MET A 1 9.65 30.28 -10.17
C MET A 1 8.85 29.90 -8.92
N ASN A 2 7.82 30.66 -8.50
CA ASN A 2 7.00 30.32 -7.31
C ASN A 2 6.41 28.90 -7.30
N ASN A 3 5.93 28.40 -8.44
CA ASN A 3 5.31 27.06 -8.50
C ASN A 3 6.29 25.92 -8.20
N VAL A 4 7.57 26.08 -8.55
CA VAL A 4 8.61 25.06 -8.32
C VAL A 4 8.93 24.95 -6.84
N ILE A 5 9.10 26.10 -6.17
CA ILE A 5 9.36 26.15 -4.73
C ILE A 5 8.16 25.60 -3.94
N PHE A 6 6.95 25.94 -4.35
CA PHE A 6 5.73 25.43 -3.71
C PHE A 6 5.58 23.91 -3.89
N ALA A 7 5.70 23.39 -5.12
CA ALA A 7 5.65 21.96 -5.38
C ALA A 7 6.76 21.19 -4.64
N PHE A 8 7.96 21.76 -4.56
CA PHE A 8 9.06 21.20 -3.79
C PHE A 8 8.72 21.11 -2.30
N LEU A 9 8.19 22.18 -1.71
CA LEU A 9 7.85 22.22 -0.29
C LEU A 9 6.74 21.22 0.07
N ILE A 10 5.70 21.10 -0.75
CA ILE A 10 4.64 20.09 -0.56
C ILE A 10 5.19 18.66 -0.70
N THR A 11 6.06 18.42 -1.69
CA THR A 11 6.68 17.09 -1.88
C THR A 11 7.62 16.74 -0.73
N LEU A 12 8.40 17.71 -0.24
CA LEU A 12 9.28 17.55 0.91
C LEU A 12 8.48 17.20 2.16
N LEU A 13 7.39 17.94 2.43
CA LEU A 13 6.52 17.66 3.57
C LEU A 13 5.85 16.28 3.47
N ALA A 14 5.42 15.88 2.28
CA ALA A 14 4.87 14.53 2.04
C ALA A 14 5.92 13.44 2.33
N GLY A 15 7.16 13.60 1.85
CA GLY A 15 8.25 12.66 2.14
C GLY A 15 8.66 12.63 3.62
N LEU A 16 8.69 13.78 4.30
CA LEU A 16 8.94 13.86 5.74
C LEU A 16 7.86 13.16 6.55
N SER A 17 6.60 13.19 6.10
CA SER A 17 5.51 12.44 6.74
C SER A 17 5.79 10.93 6.78
N THR A 18 6.33 10.35 5.68
CA THR A 18 6.76 8.95 5.65
C THR A 18 7.88 8.68 6.65
N GLY A 19 8.87 9.59 6.74
CA GLY A 19 9.95 9.48 7.73
C GLY A 19 9.45 9.50 9.17
N ILE A 20 8.51 10.41 9.50
CA ILE A 20 7.88 10.48 10.81
C ILE A 20 7.11 9.19 11.12
N GLY A 21 6.33 8.68 10.15
CA GLY A 21 5.62 7.40 10.27
C GLY A 21 6.56 6.22 10.56
N SER A 22 7.71 6.17 9.87
CA SER A 22 8.74 5.16 10.09
C SER A 22 9.39 5.27 11.48
N CYS A 23 9.65 6.48 11.96
CA CYS A 23 10.19 6.69 13.32
C CYS A 23 9.23 6.17 14.39
N ILE A 24 7.93 6.48 14.27
CA ILE A 24 6.89 5.99 15.20
C ILE A 24 6.83 4.45 15.16
N ALA A 25 6.93 3.84 13.98
CA ALA A 25 6.98 2.39 13.83
C ALA A 25 8.19 1.74 14.51
N PHE A 26 9.35 2.41 14.53
CA PHE A 26 10.57 1.92 15.20
C PHE A 26 10.49 1.98 16.73
N PHE A 27 9.83 3.00 17.29
CA PHE A 27 9.61 3.10 18.73
C PHE A 27 8.53 2.16 19.26
N ALA A 28 7.67 1.61 18.39
CA ALA A 28 6.73 0.54 18.71
C ALA A 28 7.46 -0.81 18.95
N LYS A 29 8.32 -0.85 19.97
CA LYS A 29 9.21 -1.98 20.35
C LYS A 29 8.52 -3.30 20.74
N LYS A 30 7.18 -3.35 20.75
CA LYS A 30 6.42 -4.59 20.80
C LYS A 30 5.41 -4.54 19.67
N THR A 31 5.59 -5.37 18.65
CA THR A 31 4.67 -5.51 17.51
C THR A 31 3.32 -5.99 18.01
N ASN A 32 2.47 -5.07 18.49
CA ASN A 32 1.05 -5.38 18.65
C ASN A 32 0.51 -5.50 17.24
N THR A 33 0.42 -6.73 16.75
CA THR A 33 -0.07 -7.06 15.40
C THR A 33 -1.41 -6.40 15.11
N LYS A 34 -2.23 -6.12 16.13
CA LYS A 34 -3.46 -5.33 15.98
C LYS A 34 -3.19 -3.89 15.53
N PHE A 35 -2.22 -3.20 16.13
CA PHE A 35 -1.87 -1.83 15.73
C PHE A 35 -1.33 -1.80 14.30
N LEU A 36 -0.42 -2.73 13.96
CA LEU A 36 0.14 -2.83 12.61
C LEU A 36 -0.95 -3.11 11.56
N SER A 37 -1.85 -4.06 11.82
CA SER A 37 -2.97 -4.37 10.92
C SER A 37 -3.93 -3.19 10.75
N ILE A 38 -4.21 -2.44 11.82
CA ILE A 38 -5.04 -1.22 11.75
C ILE A 38 -4.35 -0.15 10.90
N SER A 39 -3.05 0.09 11.10
CA SER A 39 -2.29 1.07 10.33
C SER A 39 -2.18 0.70 8.84
N LEU A 40 -1.93 -0.57 8.52
CA LEU A 40 -1.90 -1.07 7.14
C LEU A 40 -3.27 -0.97 6.48
N GLY A 41 -4.35 -1.36 7.19
CA GLY A 41 -5.72 -1.22 6.70
C GLY A 41 -6.13 0.23 6.47
N PHE A 42 -5.74 1.14 7.37
CA PHE A 42 -5.95 2.58 7.20
C PHE A 42 -5.23 3.11 5.96
N SER A 43 -3.95 2.75 5.78
CA SER A 43 -3.17 3.16 4.61
C SER A 43 -3.76 2.63 3.30
N ALA A 44 -4.16 1.36 3.27
CA ALA A 44 -4.84 0.77 2.12
C ALA A 44 -6.15 1.49 1.81
N GLY A 45 -6.96 1.82 2.83
CA GLY A 45 -8.20 2.56 2.67
C GLY A 45 -8.00 3.95 2.07
N VAL A 46 -7.04 4.72 2.57
CA VAL A 46 -6.70 6.06 2.03
C VAL A 46 -6.26 5.97 0.58
N MET A 47 -5.39 5.00 0.24
CA MET A 47 -4.93 4.83 -1.14
C MET A 47 -6.04 4.40 -2.11
N ILE A 48 -6.98 3.55 -1.67
CA ILE A 48 -8.15 3.18 -2.46
C ILE A 48 -9.04 4.39 -2.70
N TYR A 49 -9.30 5.20 -1.67
CA TYR A 49 -10.11 6.43 -1.79
C TYR A 49 -9.49 7.41 -2.79
N VAL A 50 -8.21 7.74 -2.63
CA VAL A 50 -7.50 8.64 -3.53
C VAL A 50 -7.53 8.10 -4.97
N SER A 51 -7.29 6.79 -5.15
CA SER A 51 -7.29 6.18 -6.47
C SER A 51 -8.66 6.22 -7.15
N MET A 52 -9.73 5.86 -6.44
CA MET A 52 -11.08 5.72 -7.02
C MET A 52 -11.85 7.03 -7.12
N ILE A 53 -11.68 7.94 -6.16
CA ILE A 53 -12.49 9.16 -6.06
C ILE A 53 -11.74 10.37 -6.62
N GLU A 54 -10.41 10.42 -6.51
CA GLU A 54 -9.65 11.57 -7.02
C GLU A 54 -8.99 11.29 -8.37
N ILE A 55 -8.27 10.17 -8.50
CA ILE A 55 -7.44 9.90 -9.69
C ILE A 55 -8.28 9.35 -10.83
N PHE A 56 -9.14 8.36 -10.58
CA PHE A 56 -9.93 7.70 -11.63
C PHE A 56 -10.85 8.68 -12.40
N PRO A 57 -11.61 9.59 -11.75
CA PRO A 57 -12.46 10.53 -12.48
C PRO A 57 -11.64 11.55 -13.26
N LYS A 58 -10.49 12.01 -12.74
CA LYS A 58 -9.58 12.90 -13.47
C LYS A 58 -9.02 12.22 -14.72
N ALA A 59 -8.69 10.93 -14.63
CA ALA A 59 -8.24 10.15 -15.78
C ALA A 59 -9.36 9.95 -16.81
N GLN A 60 -10.59 9.69 -16.36
CA GLN A 60 -11.76 9.61 -17.22
C GLN A 60 -12.00 10.93 -17.95
N ASP A 61 -12.05 12.06 -17.22
CA ASP A 61 -12.23 13.39 -17.80
C ASP A 61 -11.16 13.75 -18.82
N ALA A 62 -9.90 13.37 -18.57
CA ALA A 62 -8.81 13.63 -19.50
C ALA A 62 -8.97 12.82 -20.80
N LEU A 63 -9.35 11.54 -20.69
CA LEU A 63 -9.50 10.63 -21.82
C LEU A 63 -10.78 10.90 -22.63
N THR A 64 -11.90 11.20 -21.98
CA THR A 64 -13.16 11.55 -22.65
C THR A 64 -13.05 12.86 -23.42
N LYS A 65 -12.31 13.84 -22.91
CA LYS A 65 -11.99 15.09 -23.64
C LYS A 65 -11.18 14.85 -24.91
N SER A 66 -10.26 13.87 -24.89
CA SER A 66 -9.38 13.60 -26.04
C SER A 66 -9.98 12.65 -27.08
N MET A 67 -10.80 11.68 -26.67
CA MET A 67 -11.22 10.56 -27.52
C MET A 67 -12.75 10.41 -27.64
N GLY A 68 -13.52 11.28 -26.98
CA GLY A 68 -14.98 11.21 -26.90
C GLY A 68 -15.47 10.34 -25.73
N GLU A 69 -16.74 10.49 -25.36
CA GLU A 69 -17.29 9.92 -24.11
C GLU A 69 -17.20 8.38 -24.04
N LYS A 70 -17.62 7.68 -25.12
CA LYS A 70 -17.64 6.21 -25.15
C LYS A 70 -16.22 5.62 -25.19
N LEU A 71 -15.38 6.07 -26.11
CA LEU A 71 -14.02 5.55 -26.28
C LEU A 71 -13.12 5.95 -25.11
N GLY A 72 -13.24 7.17 -24.60
CA GLY A 72 -12.50 7.64 -23.43
C GLY A 72 -12.80 6.80 -22.19
N SER A 73 -14.09 6.58 -21.88
CA SER A 73 -14.49 5.78 -20.71
C SER A 73 -13.99 4.34 -20.77
N TRP A 74 -14.10 3.68 -21.93
CA TRP A 74 -13.55 2.33 -22.12
C TRP A 74 -12.03 2.30 -22.00
N SER A 75 -11.34 3.29 -22.57
CA SER A 75 -9.89 3.40 -22.48
C SER A 75 -9.41 3.60 -21.03
N THR A 76 -10.13 4.38 -20.22
CA THR A 76 -9.81 4.57 -18.79
C THR A 76 -9.88 3.26 -18.02
N VAL A 77 -10.95 2.47 -18.22
CA VAL A 77 -11.12 1.18 -17.55
C VAL A 77 -10.04 0.20 -17.97
N ILE A 78 -9.78 0.09 -19.28
CA ILE A 78 -8.73 -0.79 -19.82
C ILE A 78 -7.36 -0.40 -19.27
N ALA A 79 -7.01 0.89 -19.27
CA ALA A 79 -5.75 1.38 -18.73
C ALA A 79 -5.59 1.10 -17.23
N PHE A 80 -6.68 1.20 -16.46
CA PHE A 80 -6.68 0.87 -15.03
C PHE A 80 -6.32 -0.61 -14.79
N PHE A 81 -6.97 -1.54 -15.51
CA PHE A 81 -6.67 -2.97 -15.37
C PHE A 81 -5.31 -3.36 -15.92
N ILE A 82 -4.84 -2.72 -17.00
CA ILE A 82 -3.47 -2.90 -17.50
C ILE A 82 -2.47 -2.44 -16.43
N GLY A 83 -2.68 -1.29 -15.80
CA GLY A 83 -1.83 -0.82 -14.70
C GLY A 83 -1.78 -1.81 -13.52
N MET A 84 -2.93 -2.36 -13.15
CA MET A 84 -3.01 -3.41 -12.12
C MET A 84 -2.24 -4.68 -12.52
N ALA A 85 -2.37 -5.12 -13.78
CA ALA A 85 -1.65 -6.29 -14.30
C ALA A 85 -0.14 -6.06 -14.33
N ILE A 86 0.32 -4.84 -14.65
CA ILE A 86 1.74 -4.47 -14.61
C ILE A 86 2.28 -4.56 -13.18
N ILE A 87 1.57 -4.02 -12.19
CA ILE A 87 1.99 -4.09 -10.78
C ILE A 87 2.03 -5.55 -10.32
N ALA A 88 1.01 -6.34 -10.63
CA ALA A 88 1.00 -7.78 -10.31
C ALA A 88 2.14 -8.55 -11.00
N ALA A 89 2.52 -8.18 -12.23
CA ALA A 89 3.67 -8.75 -12.90
C ALA A 89 4.98 -8.36 -12.18
N ILE A 90 5.14 -7.09 -11.80
CA ILE A 90 6.30 -6.62 -11.03
C ILE A 90 6.42 -7.39 -9.72
N ASP A 91 5.31 -7.54 -8.97
CA ASP A 91 5.29 -8.29 -7.71
C ASP A 91 5.70 -9.76 -7.91
N LYS A 92 5.33 -10.38 -9.04
CA LYS A 92 5.72 -11.76 -9.38
C LYS A 92 7.19 -11.87 -9.81
N LEU A 93 7.75 -10.82 -10.40
CA LEU A 93 9.15 -10.77 -10.82
C LEU A 93 10.11 -10.59 -9.64
N ILE A 94 9.64 -10.06 -8.51
CA ILE A 94 10.43 -9.92 -7.29
C ILE A 94 10.47 -11.28 -6.57
N PRO A 95 11.62 -12.00 -6.56
CA PRO A 95 11.72 -13.33 -5.96
C PRO A 95 11.54 -13.26 -4.43
N GLN A 96 10.66 -14.13 -3.92
CA GLN A 96 10.24 -14.22 -2.52
C GLN A 96 11.25 -14.99 -1.64
N GLU A 97 12.57 -14.82 -1.82
CA GLU A 97 13.56 -15.60 -1.04
C GLU A 97 13.66 -15.17 0.44
N GLU A 98 13.01 -14.07 0.84
CA GLU A 98 12.77 -13.69 2.23
C GLU A 98 11.26 -13.65 2.55
N ASN A 99 10.46 -14.59 2.06
CA ASN A 99 9.01 -14.62 2.28
C ASN A 99 8.64 -14.55 3.80
N PRO A 100 8.19 -13.40 4.35
CA PRO A 100 7.69 -13.28 5.71
C PRO A 100 6.15 -13.43 5.72
N HIS A 101 5.53 -13.79 4.59
CA HIS A 101 4.09 -14.10 4.49
C HIS A 101 3.75 -15.53 4.92
N GLU A 102 4.74 -16.33 5.36
CA GLU A 102 4.46 -17.18 6.51
C GLU A 102 4.33 -16.28 7.73
N ILE A 103 3.08 -15.98 8.08
CA ILE A 103 2.73 -15.67 9.46
C ILE A 103 3.31 -16.83 10.28
N LYS A 104 4.53 -16.68 10.83
CA LYS A 104 4.95 -17.50 11.96
C LYS A 104 3.98 -17.15 13.06
N LYS A 105 2.84 -17.85 13.07
CA LYS A 105 1.87 -17.84 14.16
C LYS A 105 2.69 -18.05 15.42
N MET A 106 2.81 -17.00 16.24
CA MET A 106 3.40 -17.09 17.58
C MET A 106 2.68 -18.14 18.45
N GLU A 107 1.51 -18.60 18.01
CA GLU A 107 0.76 -19.75 18.52
C GLU A 107 1.59 -21.05 18.62
N ASN A 108 2.60 -21.25 17.75
CA ASN A 108 3.45 -22.45 17.79
C ASN A 108 4.57 -22.44 18.85
N ILE A 109 4.85 -21.31 19.52
CA ILE A 109 5.87 -21.25 20.57
C ILE A 109 5.29 -21.70 21.92
N GLU A 110 3.98 -21.49 22.15
CA GLU A 110 3.31 -21.91 23.39
C GLU A 110 2.99 -23.42 23.39
N GLU A 111 2.47 -23.98 22.29
CA GLU A 111 2.16 -25.43 22.22
C GLU A 111 3.41 -26.31 22.40
N LYS A 112 4.56 -25.86 21.87
CA LYS A 112 5.81 -26.62 21.96
C LYS A 112 6.38 -26.63 23.39
N ASN A 113 6.13 -25.60 24.19
CA ASN A 113 6.50 -25.57 25.61
C ASN A 113 5.52 -26.34 26.49
N ILE A 114 4.21 -26.28 26.20
CA ILE A 114 3.18 -27.00 26.97
C ILE A 114 3.35 -28.53 26.81
N LYS A 115 3.59 -29.02 25.59
CA LYS A 115 3.87 -30.46 25.36
C LYS A 115 5.18 -30.94 25.99
N LYS A 116 6.17 -30.05 26.17
CA LYS A 116 7.43 -30.41 26.81
C LYS A 116 7.30 -30.49 28.33
N ILE A 117 6.43 -29.67 28.92
CA ILE A 117 6.12 -29.67 30.37
C ILE A 117 5.21 -30.84 30.74
N SER A 118 4.31 -31.28 29.85
CA SER A 118 3.43 -32.44 30.11
C SER A 118 4.09 -33.81 29.89
N LEU A 119 5.33 -33.84 29.38
CA LEU A 119 6.10 -35.07 29.12
C LEU A 119 7.18 -35.34 30.19
N PHE A 120 7.28 -34.47 31.19
CA PHE A 120 8.01 -34.67 32.44
C PHE A 120 7.00 -34.69 33.60
#